data_AF-A0A5P9JVR0-F1
#
_entry.id   AF-A0A5P9JVR0-F1
#
_cell.length_a   1.000
_cell.length_b   1.000
_cell.length_c   1.000
_cell.angle_alpha   90.00
_cell.angle_beta   90.00
_cell.angle_gamma   90.00
#
_symmetry.space_group_name_H-M   'P 1'
#
loop_
_entity.id
_entity.type
_entity.pdbx_description
1 polymer ?
#
loop_
_entity_poly.entity_id
_entity_poly.type
_entity_poly.pdbx_seq_one_letter_code
_entity_poly.pdbx_strand_id
1 'polypeptide(L)'
;MLLTASEGRHWRYEVCEHADGYLVQMRDLETGDLDEEFSTIFRTLPVAFAYAEMSAAYERYAASELDTVEDEQIEFEQIEFDVEATERHFIDLSDRLQDVGINGGAVQAWERERQRSSIRLLH
;
A
#
# COMPACT_ATOMS: atom_id res chain seq x y z
N MET A 1 -12.90 -7.89 1.66
CA MET A 1 -13.14 -7.63 3.10
C MET A 1 -11.93 -6.89 3.67
N LEU A 2 -12.08 -5.88 4.53
CA LEU A 2 -10.94 -5.20 5.19
C LEU A 2 -10.34 -6.11 6.27
N LEU A 3 -9.01 -6.29 6.25
CA LEU A 3 -8.28 -7.16 7.17
C LEU A 3 -7.49 -6.36 8.22
N THR A 4 -6.74 -5.35 7.78
CA THR A 4 -6.00 -4.43 8.64
C THR A 4 -5.82 -3.10 7.93
N ALA A 5 -5.32 -2.10 8.64
CA ALA A 5 -4.87 -0.86 8.06
C ALA A 5 -3.65 -0.31 8.81
N SER A 6 -2.77 0.35 8.07
CA SER A 6 -1.63 1.09 8.61
C SER A 6 -1.87 2.57 8.35
N GLU A 7 -1.80 3.39 9.40
CA GLU A 7 -2.09 4.82 9.32
C GLU A 7 -0.80 5.62 9.15
N GLY A 8 -0.76 6.41 8.08
CA GLY A 8 0.10 7.57 7.98
C GLY A 8 -0.55 8.79 8.65
N ARG A 9 -0.01 9.97 8.39
CA ARG A 9 -0.49 11.27 8.83
C ARG A 9 -1.73 11.73 8.07
N HIS A 10 -1.76 11.62 6.73
CA HIS A 10 -2.93 12.02 5.91
C HIS A 10 -3.61 10.83 5.24
N TRP A 11 -2.91 9.71 5.13
CA TRP A 11 -3.38 8.56 4.37
C TRP A 11 -3.44 7.31 5.24
N ARG A 12 -4.45 6.47 5.00
CA ARG A 12 -4.57 5.13 5.57
C ARG A 12 -4.35 4.10 4.47
N TYR A 13 -3.42 3.18 4.70
CA TYR A 13 -3.14 2.08 3.80
C TYR A 13 -3.91 0.85 4.27
N GLU A 14 -4.99 0.54 3.57
CA GLU A 14 -5.92 -0.54 3.89
C GLU A 14 -5.51 -1.83 3.18
N VAL A 15 -5.49 -2.94 3.92
CA VAL A 15 -5.27 -4.27 3.35
C VAL A 15 -6.59 -5.03 3.30
N CYS A 16 -7.03 -5.35 2.10
CA CYS A 16 -8.30 -5.98 1.79
C CYS A 16 -8.11 -7.34 1.12
N GLU A 17 -9.00 -8.29 1.41
CA GLU A 17 -9.12 -9.50 0.59
C GLU A 17 -9.54 -9.15 -0.84
N HIS A 18 -8.85 -9.76 -1.81
CA HIS A 18 -9.13 -9.67 -3.23
C HIS A 18 -9.18 -11.10 -3.83
N ALA A 19 -9.85 -11.28 -4.96
CA ALA A 19 -9.96 -12.60 -5.60
C ALA A 19 -8.58 -13.20 -5.96
N ASP A 20 -7.62 -12.32 -6.29
CA ASP A 20 -6.25 -12.69 -6.69
C ASP A 20 -5.22 -12.59 -5.54
N GLY A 21 -5.66 -12.35 -4.30
CA GLY A 21 -4.78 -12.24 -3.13
C GLY A 21 -5.21 -11.15 -2.15
N TYR A 22 -4.29 -10.24 -1.85
CA TYR A 22 -4.47 -9.18 -0.86
C TYR A 22 -4.18 -7.83 -1.50
N LEU A 23 -5.21 -6.99 -1.57
CA LEU A 23 -5.14 -5.65 -2.13
C LEU A 23 -4.73 -4.66 -1.03
N VAL A 24 -3.67 -3.90 -1.28
CA VAL A 24 -3.35 -2.69 -0.54
C VAL A 24 -3.89 -1.50 -1.33
N GLN A 25 -4.72 -0.68 -0.69
CA GLN A 25 -5.32 0.53 -1.26
C GLN A 25 -5.13 1.70 -0.30
N MET A 26 -5.04 2.91 -0.83
CA MET A 26 -4.84 4.11 -0.02
C MET A 26 -6.16 4.86 0.13
N ARG A 27 -6.48 5.26 1.37
CA ARG A 27 -7.65 6.06 1.72
C ARG A 27 -7.21 7.38 2.34
N ASP A 28 -7.78 8.47 1.86
CA ASP A 28 -7.63 9.79 2.46
C ASP A 28 -8.30 9.83 3.85
N LEU A 29 -7.57 10.24 4.89
CA LEU A 29 -8.12 10.34 6.25
C LEU A 29 -9.04 11.54 6.46
N GLU A 30 -8.90 12.60 5.65
CA GLU A 30 -9.73 13.79 5.70
C GLU A 30 -11.04 13.59 4.92
N THR A 31 -10.94 13.17 3.67
CA THR A 31 -12.12 13.02 2.79
C THR A 31 -12.79 11.66 2.92
N GLY A 32 -12.03 10.63 3.31
CA GLY A 32 -12.48 9.24 3.32
C GLY A 32 -12.45 8.59 1.94
N ASP A 33 -12.01 9.30 0.89
CA ASP A 33 -12.00 8.78 -0.48
C ASP A 33 -10.83 7.81 -0.72
N LEU A 34 -11.02 6.85 -1.62
CA LEU A 34 -9.97 5.94 -2.05
C LEU A 34 -9.21 6.54 -3.23
N ASP A 35 -7.89 6.40 -3.21
CA ASP A 35 -7.05 6.69 -4.36
C ASP A 35 -7.11 5.51 -5.35
N GLU A 36 -7.71 5.76 -6.52
CA GLU A 36 -7.84 4.74 -7.57
C GLU A 36 -6.50 4.39 -8.25
N GLU A 37 -5.52 5.29 -8.20
CA GLU A 37 -4.19 5.09 -8.78
C GLU A 37 -3.28 4.31 -7.83
N PHE A 38 -3.48 4.48 -6.51
CA PHE A 38 -2.74 3.74 -5.50
C PHE A 38 -3.43 2.41 -5.16
N SER A 39 -3.11 1.39 -5.95
CA SER A 39 -3.49 0.01 -5.65
C SER A 39 -2.38 -0.98 -5.98
N THR A 40 -2.09 -1.89 -5.05
CA THR A 40 -1.11 -2.96 -5.24
C THR A 40 -1.65 -4.27 -4.67
N ILE A 41 -1.63 -5.33 -5.47
CA ILE A 41 -2.10 -6.67 -5.08
C ILE A 41 -0.90 -7.56 -4.82
N PHE A 42 -0.87 -8.18 -3.64
CA PHE A 42 0.12 -9.17 -3.22
C PHE A 42 -0.52 -10.56 -3.15
N ARG A 43 0.27 -11.60 -3.36
CA ARG A 43 -0.21 -12.99 -3.22
C ARG A 43 -0.28 -13.43 -1.76
N THR A 44 0.51 -12.83 -0.89
CA THR A 44 0.68 -13.22 0.50
C THR A 44 0.33 -12.09 1.45
N LEU A 45 -0.43 -12.43 2.49
CA LEU A 45 -0.90 -11.47 3.49
C LEU A 45 0.24 -10.76 4.24
N PRO A 46 1.32 -11.47 4.69
CA PRO A 46 2.39 -10.82 5.41
C PRO A 46 3.12 -9.75 4.58
N VAL A 47 3.26 -9.96 3.27
CA VAL A 47 3.90 -8.98 2.37
C VAL A 47 3.00 -7.76 2.18
N ALA A 48 1.69 -7.99 2.01
CA ALA A 48 0.72 -6.89 1.93
C ALA A 48 0.74 -6.01 3.19
N PHE A 49 0.87 -6.63 4.37
CA PHE A 49 0.98 -5.92 5.64
C PHE A 49 2.28 -5.12 5.73
N ALA A 50 3.42 -5.75 5.46
CA ALA A 50 4.71 -5.07 5.47
C ALA A 50 4.76 -3.88 4.49
N TYR A 51 4.14 -4.03 3.30
CA TYR A 51 4.03 -2.96 2.32
C TYR A 51 3.17 -1.79 2.81
N ALA A 52 2.04 -2.08 3.45
CA ALA A 52 1.16 -1.05 4.03
C ALA A 52 1.84 -0.30 5.18
N GLU A 53 2.56 -1.01 6.06
CA GLU A 53 3.36 -0.40 7.15
C GLU A 53 4.49 0.48 6.60
N MET A 54 5.25 -0.01 5.63
CA MET A 54 6.31 0.75 4.97
C MET A 54 5.77 2.03 4.31
N SER A 55 4.63 1.93 3.61
CA SER A 55 4.01 3.07 2.93
C SER A 55 3.52 4.12 3.93
N ALA A 56 2.92 3.70 5.05
CA ALA A 56 2.54 4.58 6.15
C ALA A 56 3.75 5.24 6.83
N ALA A 57 4.86 4.53 6.99
CA ALA A 57 6.10 5.09 7.53
C ALA A 57 6.70 6.16 6.61
N TYR A 58 6.80 5.89 5.30
CA TYR A 58 7.26 6.87 4.33
C TYR A 58 6.41 8.13 4.29
N GLU A 59 5.09 7.99 4.36
CA GLU A 59 4.20 9.15 4.35
C GLU A 59 4.38 10.00 5.62
N ARG A 60 4.54 9.38 6.79
CA ARG A 60 4.84 10.11 8.05
C ARG A 60 6.17 10.85 7.96
N TYR A 61 7.20 10.23 7.40
CA TYR A 61 8.50 10.86 7.17
C TYR A 61 8.42 12.03 6.19
N ALA A 62 7.74 11.85 5.06
CA ALA A 62 7.54 12.92 4.09
C ALA A 62 6.77 14.11 4.68
N ALA A 63 5.82 13.84 5.59
CA ALA A 63 5.09 14.88 6.28
C ALA A 63 5.91 15.56 7.40
N SER A 64 6.80 14.85 8.10
CA SER A 64 7.68 15.44 9.11
C SER A 64 8.77 16.32 8.50
N GLU A 65 9.33 15.95 7.34
CA GLU A 65 10.32 16.77 6.61
C GLU A 65 9.80 18.16 6.23
N LEU A 66 8.49 18.31 6.05
CA LEU A 66 7.85 19.59 5.69
C LEU A 66 7.62 20.49 6.91
N ASP A 67 7.54 19.91 8.10
CA ASP A 67 7.18 20.59 9.35
C ASP A 67 8.38 20.89 10.25
N THR A 68 9.61 20.53 9.87
CA THR A 68 10.80 20.61 10.73
C THR A 68 11.05 22.01 11.30
N VAL A 69 10.55 22.24 12.51
CA VAL A 69 10.88 23.37 13.39
C VAL A 69 12.00 22.89 14.34
N GLU A 70 12.95 23.76 14.68
CA GLU A 70 14.23 23.40 15.34
C GLU A 70 14.12 22.61 16.66
N ASP A 71 12.94 22.51 17.29
CA ASP A 71 12.70 21.81 18.57
C ASP A 71 12.28 20.32 18.44
N GLU A 72 12.08 19.78 17.23
CA GLU A 72 11.54 18.40 17.01
C GLU A 72 12.58 17.38 16.49
N GLN A 73 13.88 17.67 16.62
CA GLN A 73 14.96 16.83 16.06
C GLN A 73 14.93 15.36 16.51
N ILE A 74 14.59 15.09 17.78
CA ILE A 74 14.53 13.72 18.31
C ILE A 74 13.35 12.93 17.70
N GLU A 75 12.22 13.59 17.46
CA GLU A 75 11.06 12.95 16.82
C GLU A 75 11.35 12.64 15.35
N PHE A 76 12.04 13.54 14.67
CA PHE A 76 12.48 13.33 13.30
C PHE A 76 13.43 12.13 13.14
N GLU A 77 14.47 12.03 13.98
CA GLU A 77 15.41 10.89 13.97
C GLU A 77 14.70 9.54 14.20
N GLN A 78 13.68 9.53 15.07
CA GLN A 78 12.89 8.31 15.31
C GLN A 78 12.03 7.93 14.09
N ILE A 79 11.43 8.91 13.41
CA ILE A 79 10.63 8.66 12.21
C ILE A 79 11.53 8.13 11.07
N GLU A 80 12.72 8.71 10.89
CA GLU A 80 13.71 8.23 9.92
C GLU A 80 14.10 6.76 10.18
N PHE A 81 14.40 6.42 11.43
CA PHE A 81 14.72 5.06 11.83
C PHE A 81 13.56 4.07 11.57
N ASP A 82 12.33 4.48 11.86
CA ASP A 82 11.13 3.66 11.64
C ASP A 82 10.91 3.40 10.13
N VAL A 83 11.19 4.37 9.26
CA VAL A 83 11.13 4.18 7.80
C VAL A 83 12.17 3.17 7.34
N GLU A 84 13.43 3.31 7.75
CA GLU A 84 14.48 2.37 7.36
C GLU A 84 14.16 0.94 7.83
N ALA A 85 13.66 0.80 9.06
CA ALA A 85 13.28 -0.49 9.62
C ALA A 85 12.13 -1.15 8.84
N THR A 86 11.09 -0.39 8.50
CA THR A 86 9.92 -0.90 7.77
C THR A 86 10.21 -1.19 6.31
N GLU A 87 11.03 -0.36 5.64
CA GLU A 87 11.53 -0.62 4.29
C GLU A 87 12.32 -1.93 4.25
N ARG A 88 13.30 -2.07 5.15
CA ARG A 88 14.12 -3.28 5.23
C ARG A 88 13.26 -4.52 5.52
N HIS A 89 12.27 -4.39 6.41
CA HIS A 89 11.35 -5.49 6.70
C HIS A 89 10.57 -5.93 5.45
N PHE A 90 10.04 -4.98 4.68
CA PHE A 90 9.34 -5.26 3.44
C PHE A 90 10.25 -5.92 2.39
N ILE A 91 11.46 -5.40 2.17
CA ILE A 91 12.42 -5.97 1.21
C ILE A 91 12.77 -7.40 1.60
N ASP A 92 13.17 -7.64 2.85
CA ASP A 92 13.54 -8.98 3.32
C ASP A 92 12.39 -9.99 3.18
N LEU A 93 11.15 -9.55 3.44
CA LEU A 93 9.99 -10.41 3.44
C LEU A 93 9.46 -10.68 2.02
N SER A 94 9.44 -9.67 1.15
CA SER A 94 9.09 -9.80 -0.27
C SER A 94 10.09 -10.69 -1.03
N ASP A 95 11.39 -10.55 -0.75
CA ASP A 95 12.44 -11.40 -1.32
C ASP A 95 12.29 -12.86 -0.86
N ARG A 96 12.03 -13.09 0.43
CA ARG A 96 11.87 -14.45 0.95
C ARG A 96 10.62 -15.17 0.42
N LEU A 97 9.54 -14.43 0.19
CA LEU A 97 8.26 -14.98 -0.27
C LEU A 97 8.05 -14.85 -1.78
N GLN A 98 8.97 -14.20 -2.50
CA GLN A 98 8.93 -14.00 -3.94
C GLN A 98 7.63 -13.33 -4.40
N ASP A 99 7.23 -12.29 -3.67
CA ASP A 99 5.98 -11.57 -3.85
C ASP A 99 6.27 -10.07 -3.83
N VAL A 100 6.39 -9.49 -5.03
CA VAL A 100 6.77 -8.07 -5.23
C VAL A 100 5.56 -7.17 -5.45
N GLY A 101 4.35 -7.73 -5.38
CA GLY A 101 3.13 -7.02 -5.70
C GLY A 101 2.92 -6.77 -7.19
N ILE A 102 1.68 -6.52 -7.58
CA ILE A 102 1.27 -6.14 -8.93
C ILE A 102 0.38 -4.92 -8.82
N ASN A 103 0.57 -3.92 -9.69
CA ASN A 103 -0.29 -2.75 -9.72
C ASN A 103 -1.77 -3.15 -9.95
N GLY A 104 -2.66 -2.74 -9.04
CA GLY A 104 -4.07 -3.09 -9.05
C GLY A 104 -4.83 -2.50 -10.24
N GLY A 105 -4.42 -1.33 -10.74
CA GLY A 105 -4.95 -0.75 -11.98
C GLY A 105 -4.75 -1.66 -13.19
N ALA A 106 -3.62 -2.36 -13.27
CA ALA A 106 -3.36 -3.36 -14.31
C ALA A 106 -4.30 -4.58 -14.19
N VAL A 107 -4.60 -5.03 -12.97
CA VAL A 107 -5.53 -6.13 -12.71
C VAL A 107 -6.96 -5.74 -13.08
N GLN A 108 -7.41 -4.55 -12.69
CA GLN A 108 -8.72 -4.04 -13.09
C GLN A 108 -8.86 -3.89 -14.61
N ALA A 109 -7.81 -3.44 -15.29
CA ALA A 109 -7.79 -3.35 -16.74
C ALA A 109 -7.90 -4.73 -17.40
N TRP A 110 -7.20 -5.73 -16.87
CA TRP A 110 -7.29 -7.12 -17.32
C TRP A 110 -8.69 -7.72 -17.15
N GLU A 111 -9.32 -7.51 -15.99
CA GLU A 111 -10.68 -7.98 -15.72
C GLU A 111 -11.70 -7.33 -16.65
N ARG A 112 -11.57 -6.03 -16.92
CA ARG A 112 -12.40 -5.33 -17.92
C ARG A 112 -12.28 -5.95 -19.31
N GLU A 113 -11.08 -6.33 -19.74
CA GLU A 113 -10.86 -6.95 -21.05
C GLU A 113 -11.40 -8.40 -21.11
N ARG A 114 -11.25 -9.16 -20.02
CA ARG A 114 -11.79 -10.51 -19.89
C ARG A 114 -13.32 -10.53 -19.97
N GLN A 115 -13.98 -9.57 -19.32
CA GLN A 115 -15.44 -9.40 -19.41
C GLN A 115 -15.88 -9.05 -20.84
N ARG A 116 -15.17 -8.12 -21.52
CA ARG A 116 -15.44 -7.77 -22.93
C ARG A 116 -15.29 -8.96 -23.87
N SER A 117 -14.28 -9.80 -23.66
CA SER A 117 -14.03 -11.00 -24.46
C SER A 117 -15.11 -12.07 -24.26
N SER A 118 -15.65 -12.20 -23.05
CA SER A 118 -16.75 -13.15 -22.75
C SER A 118 -18.07 -12.79 -23.44
N ILE A 119 -18.30 -11.51 -23.76
CA ILE A 119 -19.50 -11.03 -24.46
C ILE A 119 -19.44 -11.35 -25.95
N ARG A 120 -18.24 -11.61 -26.52
CA ARG A 120 -18.07 -12.09 -27.89
C ARG A 120 -18.30 -13.60 -27.98
N LEU A 121 -19.48 -14.05 -27.59
CA LEU A 121 -20.01 -15.32 -28.07
C LEU A 121 -20.25 -15.15 -29.59
N LEU A 122 -19.40 -15.81 -30.37
CA LEU A 122 -19.53 -15.97 -31.82
C LEU A 122 -20.94 -16.53 -32.12
N HIS A 123 -21.77 -15.68 -32.72
CA HIS A 123 -22.96 -16.09 -33.47
C HIS A 123 -22.56 -16.52 -34.88
#